data_AF-A0A1W5L9P1-F1
#
_entry.id   AF-A0A1W5L9P1-F1
#
_cell.length_a   1.000
_cell.length_b   1.000
_cell.length_c   1.000
_cell.angle_alpha   90.00
_cell.angle_beta   90.00
_cell.angle_gamma   90.00
#
_symmetry.space_group_name_H-M   'P 1'
#
loop_
_entity.id
_entity.type
_entity.pdbx_description
1 polymer ?
#
loop_
_entity_poly.entity_id
_entity_poly.type
_entity_poly.pdbx_seq_one_letter_code
_entity_poly.pdbx_strand_id
1 'polypeptide(L)' 'MKELKWIHEDLITESLPNGMLRVHLDNEGLIIGYVSGKLRRHFIGILPAGWGQSV' A
#
# COMPACT_ATOMS: atom_id res chain seq x y z
N MET A 1 11.46 -2.01 25.48
CA MET A 1 10.65 -1.06 24.69
C MET A 1 9.70 -1.90 23.85
N LYS A 2 8.39 -1.91 24.14
CA LYS A 2 7.42 -2.68 23.36
C LYS A 2 7.10 -1.89 22.09
N GLU A 3 7.33 -2.49 20.94
CA GLU A 3 6.93 -1.92 19.65
C GLU A 3 5.42 -2.12 19.50
N LEU A 4 4.68 -1.02 19.33
CA LEU A 4 3.25 -1.07 19.03
C LEU A 4 3.12 -1.25 17.51
N LYS A 5 2.76 -2.47 17.10
CA LYS A 5 2.45 -2.79 15.71
C LYS A 5 0.95 -2.81 15.52
N TRP A 6 0.44 -1.99 14.60
CA TRP A 6 -0.95 -2.03 14.16
C TRP A 6 -1.03 -2.71 12.80
N ILE A 7 -2.08 -3.51 12.60
CA ILE A 7 -2.40 -4.18 11.33
C ILE A 7 -3.78 -3.66 10.94
N HIS A 8 -3.88 -3.12 9.73
CA HIS A 8 -5.12 -2.60 9.17
C HIS A 8 -5.28 -3.15 7.74
N GLU A 9 -6.51 -3.47 7.37
CA GLU A 9 -6.85 -3.96 6.04
C GLU A 9 -7.48 -2.81 5.28
N ASP A 10 -6.85 -2.37 4.20
CA ASP A 10 -7.35 -1.24 3.42
C ASP A 10 -6.96 -1.33 1.95
N LEU A 11 -7.56 -0.48 1.11
CA LEU A 11 -7.37 -0.52 -0.33
C LEU A 11 -6.16 0.29 -0.79
N ILE A 12 -5.40 -0.31 -1.69
CA ILE A 12 -4.25 0.33 -2.35
C ILE A 12 -4.79 1.19 -3.50
N THR A 13 -4.68 2.50 -3.35
CA THR A 13 -5.24 3.47 -4.30
C THR A 13 -4.32 3.63 -5.50
N GLU A 14 -3.02 3.81 -5.28
CA GLU A 14 -2.05 4.09 -6.35
C GLU A 14 -0.74 3.32 -6.14
N SER A 15 -0.14 2.90 -7.25
CA SER A 15 1.23 2.39 -7.26
C SER A 15 2.17 3.49 -7.75
N LEU A 16 3.15 3.86 -6.93
CA LEU A 16 4.15 4.87 -7.25
C LEU A 16 5.42 4.21 -7.83
N PRO A 17 6.24 4.99 -8.58
CA PRO A 17 7.58 4.56 -8.96
C PRO A 17 8.39 4.10 -7.75
N ASN A 18 9.34 3.17 -7.94
CA ASN A 18 10.21 2.56 -6.91
C ASN A 18 9.53 1.53 -5.98
N GLY A 19 8.31 1.09 -6.32
CA GLY A 19 7.59 0.07 -5.53
C GLY A 19 7.09 0.61 -4.19
N MET A 20 6.75 1.90 -4.18
CA MET A 20 5.97 2.57 -3.15
C MET A 20 4.49 2.45 -3.49
N LEU A 21 3.65 2.38 -2.47
CA LEU A 21 2.21 2.25 -2.60
C LEU A 21 1.53 3.32 -1.76
N ARG A 22 0.49 3.92 -2.32
CA ARG A 22 -0.43 4.77 -1.55
C ARG A 22 -1.59 3.92 -1.08
N VAL A 23 -1.83 3.99 0.22
CA VAL A 23 -2.96 3.35 0.88
C VAL A 23 -3.81 4.48 1.44
N HIS A 24 -5.09 4.48 1.11
CA HIS A 24 -6.06 5.33 1.80
C HIS A 24 -6.45 4.59 3.06
N LEU A 25 -6.23 5.18 4.23
CA LEU A 25 -6.87 4.68 5.45
C LEU A 25 -8.28 5.24 5.52
N ASP A 26 -9.25 4.42 5.93
CA ASP A 26 -10.62 4.88 6.22
C ASP A 26 -10.69 6.07 7.19
N ASN A 27 -9.63 6.29 7.98
CA ASN A 27 -9.45 7.40 8.91
C ASN A 27 -8.89 8.68 8.25
N GLU A 28 -9.22 8.92 6.97
CA GLU A 28 -8.86 10.07 6.11
C GLU A 28 -7.37 10.28 5.79
N GLY A 29 -6.47 9.47 6.34
CA GLY A 29 -5.03 9.58 6.11
C GLY A 29 -4.56 8.86 4.86
N LEU A 30 -4.03 9.59 3.87
CA LEU A 30 -3.23 8.99 2.80
C LEU A 30 -1.83 8.63 3.32
N ILE A 31 -1.48 7.35 3.30
CA ILE A 31 -0.19 6.85 3.77
C ILE A 31 0.61 6.30 2.59
N ILE A 32 1.92 6.54 2.60
CA ILE A 32 2.87 5.94 1.67
C ILE A 32 3.56 4.76 2.39
N GLY A 33 3.46 3.58 1.80
CA GLY A 33 4.08 2.37 2.31
C GLY A 33 4.98 1.69 1.27
N TYR A 34 5.90 0.86 1.75
CA TYR A 34 6.71 -0.02 0.91
C TYR A 34 6.21 -1.45 0.98
N VAL A 35 6.31 -2.15 -0.15
CA VAL A 35 6.05 -3.59 -0.20
C VAL A 35 7.05 -4.34 0.68
N SER A 36 6.56 -5.26 1.51
CA SER A 36 7.42 -6.13 2.32
C SER A 36 8.45 -6.86 1.44
N GLY A 37 9.69 -6.95 1.92
CA GLY A 37 10.74 -7.70 1.23
C GLY A 37 10.37 -9.18 1.00
N LYS A 38 9.50 -9.75 1.84
CA LYS A 38 8.99 -11.12 1.64
C LYS A 38 8.16 -11.22 0.36
N LEU A 39 7.27 -10.27 0.09
CA LEU A 39 6.47 -10.23 -1.15
C LEU A 39 7.38 -10.08 -2.38
N ARG A 40 8.38 -9.20 -2.31
CA ARG A 40 9.38 -9.00 -3.39
C ARG A 40 10.14 -10.29 -3.72
N ARG A 41 10.53 -11.07 -2.70
CA ARG A 41 11.24 -12.35 -2.89
C ARG A 41 10.36 -13.42 -3.56
N HIS A 42 9.06 -13.40 -3.30
CA HIS A 42 8.11 -14.36 -3.88
C HIS A 42 7.51 -13.86 -5.20
N PHE A 43 8.04 -12.77 -5.78
CA PHE A 43 7.56 -12.17 -7.03
C PHE A 43 6.05 -11.88 -7.03
N ILE A 44 5.49 -11.56 -5.85
CA ILE A 44 4.08 -11.22 -5.71
C ILE A 44 3.90 -9.76 -6.12
N GLY A 45 3.27 -9.54 -7.27
CA GLY A 45 2.90 -8.22 -7.77
C GLY A 45 1.62 -7.70 -7.12
N ILE A 46 1.58 -6.39 -6.88
CA ILE A 46 0.39 -5.71 -6.37
C ILE A 46 -0.20 -4.91 -7.53
N LEU A 47 -1.48 -5.15 -7.83
CA LEU A 47 -2.23 -4.38 -8.80
C LEU A 47 -2.98 -3.27 -8.05
N PRO A 48 -2.73 -1.98 -8.34
CA PRO A 48 -3.53 -0.91 -7.76
C PRO A 48 -4.98 -1.02 -8.23
N ALA A 49 -5.93 -0.73 -7.35
CA ALA A 49 -7.36 -0.77 -7.68
C ALA A 49 -7.80 0.40 -8.59
N GLY A 50 -6.90 1.33 -8.90
CA GLY A 50 -7.14 2.49 -9.75
C GLY A 50 -7.07 2.19 -11.25
N TRP A 51 -8.13 1.61 -11.81
CA TRP A 51 -8.49 1.83 -13.21
C TRP A 51 -9.87 2.48 -13.24
N GLY A 52 -9.92 3.82 -13.31
CA GLY A 52 -11.18 4.54 -13.52
C GLY A 52 -11.44 5.80 -12.71
N GLN A 53 -10.43 6.66 -12.46
CA GLN A 53 -10.73 8.08 -12.29
C GLN A 53 -10.11 8.84 -13.46
N SER A 54 -10.92 8.96 -14.51
CA SER A 54 -10.80 10.03 -15.50
C SER A 54 -10.81 11.38 -14.79
N VAL A 55 -9.77 12.16 -15.01
CA VAL A 55 -9.87 13.61 -15.23
C VAL A 55 -9.03 13.96 -16.44
#